data_AF-A0A385T0Y3-F1
#
_entry.id   AF-A0A385T0Y3-F1
#
_cell.length_a   1.000
_cell.length_b   1.000
_cell.length_c   1.000
_cell.angle_alpha   90.00
_cell.angle_beta   90.00
_cell.angle_gamma   90.00
#
_symmetry.space_group_name_H-M   'P 1'
#
loop_
_entity.id
_entity.type
_entity.pdbx_description
1 polymer ?
#
loop_
_entity_poly.entity_id
_entity_poly.type
_entity_poly.pdbx_seq_one_letter_code
_entity_poly.pdbx_strand_id
1 'polypeptide(L)'
;MNDPVRISYARVKLGFILLSSGMFKETIDTLSRMRVQGLPDSIRVDYYAILARTYYDLGDFDRDGYYTQRYTALGNKYVDSAKALCRPTDYNFVYLSGLKNLKNENTREALANLNQLLNEYKLTPHQLAVTASTLSYFYISRNEPDQAIHLLAQAAIADIISATKETAAMSSLAEQLYNRGDLMNAYTFIQQAMDDAIFYGARQRKVQVGSILPVIAAAKVHNVDEQRRRWLIYSTALTVLAILVIVFAVVIYKQLEKLKRTEKALLEANTIKEEYIGYYFNINSEYLGKIEAFKKAVEMKLITKKLEDIKFIVNNINVKKEREELYFSFDKVFLKLFPDFITVFNSYFKEEDRIVLKEGQLMNTELRIFALIRMGIHDTEKIAKILDYSINTIYNYKARVKSKSIVPNEKFEQKIMEIQTV
;
A
#
# COMPACT_ATOMS: atom_id res chain seq x y z
N MET A 1 -49.50 -58.42 2.56
CA MET A 1 -48.55 -57.91 1.54
C MET A 1 -49.12 -57.88 0.11
N ASN A 2 -50.39 -58.25 -0.15
CA ASN A 2 -50.95 -58.34 -1.52
C ASN A 2 -52.11 -57.37 -1.82
N ASP A 3 -52.15 -56.20 -1.17
CA ASP A 3 -53.18 -55.18 -1.47
C ASP A 3 -52.89 -54.55 -2.85
N PRO A 4 -53.74 -54.77 -3.87
CA PRO A 4 -53.49 -54.30 -5.24
C PRO A 4 -53.41 -52.78 -5.34
N VAL A 5 -54.12 -52.05 -4.48
CA VAL A 5 -54.12 -50.59 -4.45
C VAL A 5 -52.79 -50.09 -3.89
N ARG A 6 -52.30 -50.68 -2.80
CA ARG A 6 -50.98 -50.32 -2.23
C ARG A 6 -49.82 -50.69 -3.15
N ILE A 7 -49.91 -51.82 -3.85
CA ILE A 7 -48.91 -52.20 -4.87
C ILE A 7 -48.89 -51.17 -6.00
N SER A 8 -50.07 -50.75 -6.46
CA SER A 8 -50.17 -49.73 -7.51
C SER A 8 -49.63 -48.38 -7.03
N TYR A 9 -49.98 -47.96 -5.81
CA TYR A 9 -49.41 -46.77 -5.19
C TYR A 9 -47.88 -46.82 -5.13
N ALA A 10 -47.31 -47.94 -4.66
CA ALA A 10 -45.87 -48.12 -4.59
C ALA A 10 -45.19 -48.06 -5.96
N ARG A 11 -45.82 -48.64 -7.01
CA ARG A 11 -45.30 -48.55 -8.38
C ARG A 11 -45.33 -47.13 -8.94
N VAL A 12 -46.37 -46.35 -8.64
CA VAL A 12 -46.42 -44.92 -9.01
C VAL A 12 -45.29 -44.15 -8.34
N LYS A 13 -45.06 -44.37 -7.03
CA LYS A 13 -43.96 -43.72 -6.31
C LYS A 13 -42.59 -44.17 -6.81
N LEU A 14 -42.43 -45.44 -7.20
CA LEU A 14 -41.22 -45.91 -7.87
C LEU A 14 -41.01 -45.21 -9.23
N GLY A 15 -42.08 -45.05 -10.02
CA GLY A 15 -42.03 -44.32 -11.30
C GLY A 15 -41.58 -42.87 -11.11
N PHE A 16 -42.04 -42.19 -10.06
CA PHE A 16 -41.55 -40.86 -9.69
C PHE A 16 -40.04 -40.88 -9.39
N ILE A 17 -39.56 -41.82 -8.55
CA ILE A 17 -38.13 -41.91 -8.19
C ILE A 17 -37.25 -42.16 -9.43
N LEU A 18 -37.69 -43.06 -10.31
CA LEU A 18 -36.99 -43.37 -11.56
C LEU A 18 -36.92 -42.14 -12.47
N LEU A 19 -38.04 -41.42 -12.65
CA LEU A 19 -38.12 -40.19 -13.43
C LEU A 19 -37.17 -39.13 -12.87
N SER A 20 -37.23 -38.88 -11.56
CA SER A 20 -36.41 -37.89 -10.87
C SER A 20 -34.91 -38.18 -10.97
N SER A 21 -34.55 -39.46 -11.16
CA SER A 21 -33.18 -39.94 -11.42
C SER A 21 -32.73 -39.83 -12.89
N GLY A 22 -33.64 -39.48 -13.81
CA GLY A 22 -33.42 -39.44 -15.25
C GLY A 22 -33.56 -40.78 -15.97
N MET A 23 -34.21 -41.78 -15.35
CA MET A 23 -34.41 -43.13 -15.90
C MET A 23 -35.74 -43.22 -16.68
N PHE A 24 -35.86 -42.44 -17.75
CA PHE A 24 -37.13 -42.25 -18.46
C PHE A 24 -37.73 -43.55 -19.00
N LYS A 25 -36.91 -44.44 -19.56
CA LYS A 25 -37.36 -45.73 -20.10
C LYS A 25 -37.90 -46.61 -18.98
N GLU A 26 -37.16 -46.73 -17.89
CA GLU A 26 -37.53 -47.55 -16.74
C GLU A 26 -38.80 -47.03 -16.06
N THR A 27 -39.01 -45.70 -16.04
CA THR A 27 -40.28 -45.10 -15.62
C THR A 27 -41.43 -45.56 -16.50
N ILE A 28 -41.29 -45.45 -17.83
CA ILE A 28 -42.34 -45.86 -18.79
C ILE A 28 -42.62 -47.36 -18.66
N ASP A 29 -41.59 -48.20 -18.59
CA ASP A 29 -41.73 -49.66 -18.47
C ASP A 29 -42.39 -50.06 -17.14
N THR A 30 -42.09 -49.34 -16.06
CA THR A 30 -42.69 -49.59 -14.73
C THR A 30 -44.17 -49.22 -14.70
N LEU A 31 -44.53 -48.07 -15.28
CA LEU A 31 -45.89 -47.54 -15.23
C LEU A 31 -46.79 -48.21 -16.28
N SER A 32 -46.33 -48.40 -17.52
CA SER A 32 -47.16 -48.98 -18.60
C SER A 32 -47.73 -50.38 -18.31
N ARG A 33 -47.11 -51.13 -17.39
CA ARG A 33 -47.56 -52.47 -16.95
C ARG A 33 -48.63 -52.43 -15.85
N MET A 34 -49.05 -51.24 -15.40
CA MET A 34 -50.04 -51.10 -14.34
C MET A 34 -51.47 -51.18 -14.87
N ARG A 35 -52.33 -51.92 -14.17
CA ARG A 35 -53.78 -51.88 -14.42
C ARG A 35 -54.37 -50.69 -13.67
N VAL A 36 -54.65 -49.61 -14.40
CA VAL A 36 -55.11 -48.33 -13.82
C VAL A 36 -56.62 -48.31 -13.55
N GLN A 37 -57.39 -49.14 -14.27
CA GLN A 37 -58.84 -49.19 -14.13
C GLN A 37 -59.24 -49.75 -12.75
N GLY A 38 -60.13 -49.03 -12.05
CA GLY A 38 -60.62 -49.40 -10.72
C GLY A 38 -59.72 -48.94 -9.55
N LEU A 39 -58.62 -48.25 -9.82
CA LEU A 39 -57.82 -47.60 -8.76
C LEU A 39 -58.47 -46.28 -8.30
N PRO A 40 -58.20 -45.84 -7.06
CA PRO A 40 -58.58 -44.51 -6.59
C PRO A 40 -58.06 -43.40 -7.51
N ASP A 41 -58.86 -42.36 -7.70
CA ASP A 41 -58.52 -41.25 -8.60
C ASP A 41 -57.21 -40.55 -8.21
N SER A 42 -56.88 -40.48 -6.92
CA SER A 42 -55.59 -39.94 -6.46
C SER A 42 -54.38 -40.68 -7.05
N ILE A 43 -54.44 -42.01 -7.14
CA ILE A 43 -53.36 -42.83 -7.74
C ILE A 43 -53.35 -42.67 -9.26
N ARG A 44 -54.53 -42.58 -9.88
CA ARG A 44 -54.68 -42.44 -11.32
C ARG A 44 -54.18 -41.07 -11.81
N VAL A 45 -54.44 -40.01 -11.06
CA VAL A 45 -53.93 -38.67 -11.32
C VAL A 45 -52.40 -38.67 -11.24
N ASP A 46 -51.81 -39.19 -10.15
CA ASP A 46 -50.36 -39.29 -10.02
C ASP A 46 -49.73 -40.10 -11.16
N TYR A 47 -50.34 -41.25 -11.52
CA TYR A 47 -49.89 -42.10 -12.63
C TYR A 47 -49.80 -41.32 -13.95
N TYR A 48 -50.86 -40.61 -14.31
CA TYR A 48 -50.90 -39.84 -15.55
C TYR A 48 -50.02 -38.59 -15.48
N ALA A 49 -49.93 -37.93 -14.33
CA ALA A 49 -49.05 -36.78 -14.14
C ALA A 49 -47.56 -37.14 -14.29
N ILE A 50 -47.13 -38.28 -13.75
CA ILE A 50 -45.74 -38.76 -13.90
C ILE A 50 -45.44 -39.11 -15.35
N LEU A 51 -46.35 -39.80 -16.06
CA LEU A 51 -46.16 -40.08 -17.48
C LEU A 51 -46.12 -38.79 -18.31
N ALA A 52 -47.01 -37.83 -18.01
CA ALA A 52 -46.99 -36.53 -18.67
C ALA A 52 -45.63 -35.83 -18.51
N ARG A 53 -45.14 -35.73 -17.27
CA ARG A 53 -43.82 -35.17 -16.96
C ARG A 53 -42.69 -35.95 -17.64
N THR A 54 -42.75 -37.28 -17.64
CA THR A 54 -41.73 -38.14 -18.28
C THR A 54 -41.56 -37.81 -19.76
N TYR A 55 -42.68 -37.66 -20.49
CA TYR A 55 -42.61 -37.31 -21.91
C TYR A 55 -42.16 -35.85 -22.12
N TYR A 56 -42.60 -34.91 -21.29
CA TYR A 56 -42.08 -33.54 -21.39
C TYR A 56 -40.57 -33.46 -21.12
N ASP A 57 -40.07 -34.15 -20.09
CA ASP A 57 -38.66 -34.17 -19.73
C ASP A 57 -37.81 -34.89 -20.81
N LEU A 58 -38.36 -35.92 -21.48
CA LEU A 58 -37.76 -36.53 -22.67
C LEU A 58 -37.66 -35.54 -23.84
N GLY A 59 -38.71 -34.74 -24.06
CA GLY A 59 -38.70 -33.69 -25.08
C GLY A 59 -37.62 -32.62 -24.80
N ASP A 60 -37.45 -32.23 -23.54
CA ASP A 60 -36.42 -31.29 -23.08
C ASP A 60 -35.01 -31.87 -23.11
N PHE A 61 -34.89 -33.21 -23.01
CA PHE A 61 -33.62 -33.93 -23.07
C PHE A 61 -33.13 -34.05 -24.51
N ASP A 62 -33.99 -34.46 -25.44
CA ASP A 62 -33.62 -34.69 -26.85
C ASP A 62 -33.40 -33.36 -27.61
N ARG A 63 -34.23 -32.34 -27.33
CA ARG A 63 -34.14 -30.98 -27.91
C ARG A 63 -34.07 -30.96 -29.45
N ASP A 64 -34.88 -31.78 -30.11
CA ASP A 64 -34.93 -31.85 -31.57
C ASP A 64 -36.35 -31.63 -32.12
N GLY A 65 -36.44 -31.22 -33.39
CA GLY A 65 -37.74 -30.89 -34.00
C GLY A 65 -38.68 -32.09 -34.21
N TYR A 66 -38.18 -33.33 -34.19
CA TYR A 66 -38.95 -34.53 -34.50
C TYR A 66 -39.47 -35.23 -33.25
N TYR A 67 -38.59 -35.62 -32.32
CA TYR A 67 -38.97 -36.35 -31.11
C TYR A 67 -39.63 -35.44 -30.07
N THR A 68 -39.16 -34.20 -29.90
CA THR A 68 -39.77 -33.26 -28.94
C THR A 68 -41.25 -33.03 -29.24
N GLN A 69 -41.65 -32.85 -30.50
CA GLN A 69 -43.08 -32.69 -30.85
C GLN A 69 -43.91 -33.92 -30.48
N ARG A 70 -43.39 -35.12 -30.76
CA ARG A 70 -44.08 -36.38 -30.46
C ARG A 70 -44.23 -36.59 -28.96
N TYR A 71 -43.20 -36.29 -28.19
CA TYR A 71 -43.26 -36.41 -26.73
C TYR A 71 -44.15 -35.34 -26.11
N THR A 72 -44.12 -34.09 -26.57
CA THR A 72 -45.07 -33.06 -26.14
C THR A 72 -46.51 -33.48 -26.41
N ALA A 73 -46.80 -34.07 -27.57
CA ALA A 73 -48.14 -34.59 -27.88
C ALA A 73 -48.57 -35.75 -26.95
N LEU A 74 -47.65 -36.64 -26.57
CA LEU A 74 -47.92 -37.69 -25.59
C LEU A 74 -48.14 -37.11 -24.18
N GLY A 75 -47.29 -36.18 -23.76
CA GLY A 75 -47.43 -35.46 -22.49
C GLY A 75 -48.79 -34.77 -22.38
N ASN A 76 -49.23 -34.09 -23.44
CA ASN A 76 -50.53 -33.44 -23.54
C ASN A 76 -51.69 -34.43 -23.30
N LYS A 77 -51.64 -35.62 -23.91
CA LYS A 77 -52.68 -36.66 -23.75
C LYS A 77 -52.76 -37.17 -22.31
N TYR A 78 -51.62 -37.35 -21.65
CA TYR A 78 -51.58 -37.77 -20.26
C TYR A 78 -52.04 -36.67 -19.30
N VAL A 79 -51.71 -35.39 -19.58
CA VAL A 79 -52.29 -34.26 -18.84
C VAL A 79 -53.81 -34.26 -18.94
N ASP A 80 -54.38 -34.44 -20.13
CA ASP A 80 -55.83 -34.45 -20.30
C ASP A 80 -56.49 -35.60 -19.52
N SER A 81 -55.84 -36.77 -19.50
CA SER A 81 -56.29 -37.94 -18.74
C SER A 81 -56.24 -37.70 -17.22
N ALA A 82 -55.20 -37.03 -16.72
CA ALA A 82 -55.09 -36.66 -15.31
C ALA A 82 -56.14 -35.62 -14.92
N LYS A 83 -56.29 -34.57 -15.74
CA LYS A 83 -57.23 -33.46 -15.47
C LYS A 83 -58.68 -33.91 -15.45
N ALA A 84 -59.07 -34.89 -16.29
CA ALA A 84 -60.43 -35.44 -16.30
C ALA A 84 -60.84 -36.09 -14.97
N LEU A 85 -59.88 -36.38 -14.08
CA LEU A 85 -60.09 -36.99 -12.77
C LEU A 85 -60.00 -35.98 -11.61
N CYS A 86 -59.68 -34.71 -11.90
CA CYS A 86 -59.53 -33.65 -10.92
C CYS A 86 -60.70 -32.68 -11.00
N ARG A 87 -61.04 -32.05 -9.86
CA ARG A 87 -61.93 -30.88 -9.86
C ARG A 87 -61.16 -29.65 -10.37
N PRO A 88 -61.83 -28.66 -10.99
CA PRO A 88 -61.17 -27.43 -11.45
C PRO A 88 -60.43 -26.64 -10.37
N THR A 89 -60.83 -26.81 -9.10
CA THR A 89 -60.22 -26.17 -7.92
C THR A 89 -59.08 -26.98 -7.30
N ASP A 90 -58.77 -28.17 -7.82
CA ASP A 90 -57.71 -29.00 -7.27
C ASP A 90 -56.34 -28.51 -7.79
N TYR A 91 -55.33 -28.53 -6.93
CA TYR A 91 -53.95 -28.18 -7.29
C TYR A 91 -53.49 -28.86 -8.59
N ASN A 92 -53.72 -30.18 -8.69
CA ASN A 92 -53.29 -30.96 -9.85
C ASN A 92 -53.96 -30.50 -11.15
N PHE A 93 -55.22 -30.05 -11.11
CA PHE A 93 -55.89 -29.54 -12.30
C PHE A 93 -55.23 -28.25 -12.81
N VAL A 94 -55.01 -27.29 -11.90
CA VAL A 94 -54.44 -25.98 -12.25
C VAL A 94 -52.98 -26.13 -12.65
N TYR A 95 -52.18 -26.89 -11.89
CA TYR A 95 -50.76 -27.11 -12.17
C TYR A 95 -50.55 -27.79 -13.52
N LEU A 96 -51.25 -28.89 -13.79
CA LEU A 96 -51.11 -29.60 -15.06
C LEU A 96 -51.62 -28.77 -16.25
N SER A 97 -52.61 -27.89 -16.03
CA SER A 97 -53.03 -26.91 -17.03
C SER A 97 -51.93 -25.90 -17.32
N GLY A 98 -51.30 -25.36 -16.27
CA GLY A 98 -50.15 -24.46 -16.40
C GLY A 98 -48.97 -25.12 -17.14
N LEU A 99 -48.60 -26.34 -16.75
CA LEU A 99 -47.52 -27.10 -17.37
C LEU A 99 -47.80 -27.42 -18.84
N LYS A 100 -49.02 -27.87 -19.17
CA LYS A 100 -49.43 -28.11 -20.57
C LYS A 100 -49.37 -26.82 -21.38
N ASN A 101 -49.89 -25.72 -20.86
CA ASN A 101 -49.82 -24.43 -21.56
C ASN A 101 -48.38 -23.98 -21.78
N LEU A 102 -47.51 -24.14 -20.77
CA LEU A 102 -46.08 -23.83 -20.88
C LEU A 102 -45.41 -24.64 -22.00
N LYS A 103 -45.67 -25.95 -22.05
CA LYS A 103 -45.09 -26.87 -23.05
C LYS A 103 -45.63 -26.70 -24.47
N ASN A 104 -46.78 -26.05 -24.63
CA ASN A 104 -47.35 -25.68 -25.93
C ASN A 104 -47.15 -24.19 -26.23
N GLU A 105 -46.27 -23.49 -25.52
CA GLU A 105 -45.94 -22.07 -25.71
C GLU A 105 -47.11 -21.09 -25.50
N ASN A 106 -48.21 -21.56 -24.89
CA ASN A 106 -49.36 -20.74 -24.47
C ASN A 106 -49.03 -19.96 -23.19
N THR A 107 -48.16 -18.98 -23.35
CA THR A 107 -47.49 -18.24 -22.28
C THR A 107 -48.46 -17.54 -21.32
N ARG A 108 -49.49 -16.87 -21.85
CA ARG A 108 -50.41 -16.06 -21.03
C ARG A 108 -51.20 -16.94 -20.07
N GLU A 109 -51.71 -18.06 -20.57
CA GLU A 109 -52.48 -19.04 -19.82
C GLU A 109 -51.60 -19.80 -18.83
N ALA A 110 -50.37 -20.15 -19.23
CA ALA A 110 -49.41 -20.81 -18.34
C ALA A 110 -49.11 -19.93 -17.10
N LEU A 111 -48.80 -18.66 -17.34
CA LEU A 111 -48.56 -17.67 -16.28
C LEU A 111 -49.77 -17.51 -15.35
N ALA A 112 -50.97 -17.38 -15.92
CA ALA A 112 -52.19 -17.22 -15.13
C ALA A 112 -52.38 -18.40 -14.18
N ASN A 113 -52.25 -19.64 -14.68
CA ASN A 113 -52.40 -20.85 -13.85
C ASN A 113 -51.32 -20.95 -12.76
N LEU A 114 -50.05 -20.72 -13.10
CA LEU A 114 -48.94 -20.87 -12.14
C LEU A 114 -48.94 -19.76 -11.08
N ASN A 115 -49.24 -18.52 -11.46
CA ASN A 115 -49.38 -17.42 -10.50
C ASN A 115 -50.61 -17.60 -9.59
N GLN A 116 -51.71 -18.13 -10.13
CA GLN A 116 -52.88 -18.46 -9.31
C GLN A 116 -52.50 -19.42 -8.18
N LEU A 117 -51.72 -20.47 -8.49
CA LEU A 117 -51.26 -21.43 -7.49
C LEU A 117 -50.37 -20.78 -6.41
N LEU A 118 -49.47 -19.88 -6.79
CA LEU A 118 -48.58 -19.24 -5.82
C LEU A 118 -49.29 -18.22 -4.92
N ASN A 119 -50.35 -17.56 -5.43
CA ASN A 119 -50.99 -16.44 -4.73
C ASN A 119 -52.27 -16.84 -3.97
N GLU A 120 -53.04 -17.81 -4.48
CA GLU A 120 -54.39 -18.12 -3.96
C GLU A 120 -54.45 -19.46 -3.22
N TYR A 121 -53.48 -20.35 -3.43
CA TYR A 121 -53.50 -21.70 -2.87
C TYR A 121 -52.56 -21.85 -1.67
N LYS A 122 -53.00 -22.60 -0.66
CA LYS A 122 -52.13 -23.06 0.42
C LYS A 122 -51.35 -24.29 -0.03
N LEU A 123 -50.15 -24.07 -0.57
CA LEU A 123 -49.30 -25.14 -1.11
C LEU A 123 -48.54 -25.88 0.00
N THR A 124 -48.39 -27.19 -0.17
CA THR A 124 -47.35 -27.96 0.57
C THR A 124 -45.96 -27.53 0.09
N PRO A 125 -44.89 -27.74 0.88
CA PRO A 125 -43.53 -27.40 0.46
C PRO A 125 -43.14 -28.05 -0.88
N HIS A 126 -43.51 -29.30 -1.12
CA HIS A 126 -43.24 -29.96 -2.40
C HIS A 126 -44.01 -29.31 -3.56
N GLN A 127 -45.30 -28.97 -3.37
CA GLN A 127 -46.08 -28.27 -4.40
C GLN A 127 -45.52 -26.87 -4.69
N LEU A 128 -45.07 -26.16 -3.65
CA LEU A 128 -44.41 -24.86 -3.81
C LEU A 128 -43.12 -25.00 -4.62
N ALA A 129 -42.27 -25.99 -4.30
CA ALA A 129 -41.03 -26.24 -5.02
C ALA A 129 -41.27 -26.48 -6.51
N VAL A 130 -42.19 -27.38 -6.85
CA VAL A 130 -42.54 -27.72 -8.22
C VAL A 130 -43.13 -26.53 -8.98
N THR A 131 -44.05 -25.79 -8.35
CA THR A 131 -44.73 -24.64 -8.98
C THR A 131 -43.75 -23.49 -9.23
N ALA A 132 -42.96 -23.12 -8.22
CA ALA A 132 -41.98 -22.04 -8.32
C ALA A 132 -40.85 -22.39 -9.31
N SER A 133 -40.36 -23.64 -9.29
CA SER A 133 -39.37 -24.10 -10.26
C SER A 133 -39.91 -24.05 -11.69
N THR A 134 -41.15 -24.53 -11.92
CA THR A 134 -41.79 -24.48 -13.24
C THR A 134 -41.97 -23.04 -13.73
N LEU A 135 -42.43 -22.14 -12.85
CA LEU A 135 -42.60 -20.72 -13.19
C LEU A 135 -41.25 -20.03 -13.43
N SER A 136 -40.18 -20.43 -12.75
CA SER A 136 -38.86 -19.85 -12.97
C SER A 136 -38.35 -20.04 -14.40
N TYR A 137 -38.60 -21.21 -15.02
CA TYR A 137 -38.22 -21.48 -16.42
C TYR A 137 -38.84 -20.48 -17.39
N PHE A 138 -40.06 -20.03 -17.10
CA PHE A 138 -40.70 -18.98 -17.89
C PHE A 138 -39.90 -17.68 -17.84
N TYR A 139 -39.54 -17.21 -16.65
CA TYR A 139 -38.76 -15.97 -16.48
C TYR A 139 -37.34 -16.09 -17.04
N ILE A 140 -36.71 -17.26 -16.94
CA ILE A 140 -35.43 -17.54 -17.61
C ILE A 140 -35.56 -17.38 -19.12
N SER A 141 -36.60 -17.96 -19.74
CA SER A 141 -36.81 -17.89 -21.20
C SER A 141 -37.06 -16.47 -21.71
N ARG A 142 -37.53 -15.56 -20.85
CA ARG A 142 -37.75 -14.14 -21.18
C ARG A 142 -36.59 -13.22 -20.84
N ASN A 143 -35.47 -13.77 -20.36
CA ASN A 143 -34.34 -13.00 -19.88
C ASN A 143 -34.74 -12.02 -18.75
N GLU A 144 -35.56 -12.50 -17.81
CA GLU A 144 -35.96 -11.81 -16.58
C GLU A 144 -35.34 -12.48 -15.33
N PRO A 145 -34.01 -12.42 -15.13
CA PRO A 145 -33.32 -13.28 -14.16
C PRO A 145 -33.65 -12.99 -12.69
N ASP A 146 -34.05 -11.78 -12.31
CA ASP A 146 -34.35 -11.46 -10.91
C ASP A 146 -35.55 -12.25 -10.38
N GLN A 147 -36.62 -12.33 -11.18
CA GLN A 147 -37.82 -13.10 -10.84
C GLN A 147 -37.50 -14.60 -10.85
N ALA A 148 -36.71 -15.06 -11.82
CA ALA A 148 -36.26 -16.45 -11.88
C ALA A 148 -35.45 -16.84 -10.64
N ILE A 149 -34.45 -16.02 -10.23
CA ILE A 149 -33.60 -16.27 -9.06
C ILE A 149 -34.45 -16.33 -7.78
N HIS A 150 -35.39 -15.40 -7.61
CA HIS A 150 -36.27 -15.40 -6.44
C HIS A 150 -37.12 -16.68 -6.38
N LEU A 151 -37.75 -17.08 -7.49
CA LEU A 151 -38.54 -18.30 -7.57
C LEU A 151 -37.70 -19.56 -7.37
N LEU A 152 -36.50 -19.62 -7.95
CA LEU A 152 -35.57 -20.74 -7.79
C LEU A 152 -35.07 -20.86 -6.35
N ALA A 153 -34.81 -19.74 -5.67
CA ALA A 153 -34.45 -19.73 -4.25
C ALA A 153 -35.61 -20.24 -3.39
N GLN A 154 -36.84 -19.78 -3.64
CA GLN A 154 -38.03 -20.31 -2.97
C GLN A 154 -38.20 -21.81 -3.22
N ALA A 155 -38.00 -22.26 -4.46
CA ALA A 155 -38.09 -23.66 -4.83
C ALA A 155 -37.02 -24.51 -4.12
N ALA A 156 -35.77 -24.05 -4.11
CA ALA A 156 -34.67 -24.74 -3.43
C ALA A 156 -34.89 -24.86 -1.91
N ILE A 157 -35.41 -23.80 -1.26
CA ILE A 157 -35.77 -23.84 0.16
C ILE A 157 -36.89 -24.85 0.39
N ALA A 158 -37.92 -24.85 -0.46
CA ALA A 158 -39.05 -25.75 -0.33
C ALA A 158 -38.68 -27.23 -0.60
N ASP A 159 -37.73 -27.48 -1.51
CA ASP A 159 -37.12 -28.79 -1.73
C ASP A 159 -36.37 -29.27 -0.49
N ILE A 160 -35.58 -28.40 0.16
CA ILE A 160 -34.89 -28.72 1.42
C ILE A 160 -35.92 -29.07 2.51
N ILE A 161 -36.96 -28.25 2.69
CA ILE A 161 -38.01 -28.46 3.71
C ILE A 161 -38.76 -29.77 3.47
N SER A 162 -39.04 -30.11 2.20
CA SER A 162 -39.72 -31.36 1.83
C SER A 162 -38.80 -32.57 1.77
N ALA A 163 -37.51 -32.41 2.04
CA ALA A 163 -36.47 -33.43 1.84
C ALA A 163 -36.46 -34.01 0.40
N THR A 164 -36.85 -33.19 -0.59
CA THR A 164 -36.84 -33.55 -2.01
C THR A 164 -35.45 -33.30 -2.57
N LYS A 165 -34.78 -34.37 -3.03
CA LYS A 165 -33.40 -34.32 -3.55
C LYS A 165 -33.35 -34.24 -5.09
N GLU A 166 -34.38 -33.67 -5.68
CA GLU A 166 -34.49 -33.42 -7.12
C GLU A 166 -33.75 -32.15 -7.55
N THR A 167 -32.53 -31.88 -7.11
CA THR A 167 -31.52 -30.81 -7.43
C THR A 167 -31.65 -29.74 -8.55
N ALA A 168 -32.70 -29.70 -9.36
CA ALA A 168 -32.94 -28.86 -10.52
C ALA A 168 -33.04 -27.40 -10.11
N ALA A 169 -33.80 -27.07 -9.07
CA ALA A 169 -33.92 -25.69 -8.59
C ALA A 169 -32.55 -25.12 -8.17
N MET A 170 -31.76 -25.88 -7.41
CA MET A 170 -30.40 -25.46 -7.00
C MET A 170 -29.44 -25.37 -8.19
N SER A 171 -29.50 -26.31 -9.14
CA SER A 171 -28.64 -26.30 -10.33
C SER A 171 -28.92 -25.08 -11.19
N SER A 172 -30.20 -24.81 -11.49
CA SER A 172 -30.61 -23.64 -12.26
C SER A 172 -30.32 -22.33 -11.50
N LEU A 173 -30.50 -22.30 -10.17
CA LEU A 173 -30.14 -21.15 -9.35
C LEU A 173 -28.65 -20.83 -9.44
N ALA A 174 -27.81 -21.86 -9.36
CA ALA A 174 -26.36 -21.69 -9.49
C ALA A 174 -25.97 -21.11 -10.85
N GLU A 175 -26.60 -21.57 -11.94
CA GLU A 175 -26.37 -21.05 -13.28
C GLU A 175 -26.79 -19.57 -13.40
N GLN A 176 -27.96 -19.20 -12.87
CA GLN A 176 -28.42 -17.81 -12.89
C GLN A 176 -27.51 -16.88 -12.06
N LEU A 177 -27.04 -17.35 -10.89
CA LEU A 177 -26.11 -16.60 -10.05
C LEU A 177 -24.72 -16.46 -10.69
N TYR A 178 -24.24 -17.51 -11.35
CA TYR A 178 -23.01 -17.48 -12.12
C TYR A 178 -23.07 -16.41 -13.23
N ASN A 179 -24.17 -16.39 -14.01
CA ASN A 179 -24.38 -15.41 -15.06
C ASN A 179 -24.49 -13.96 -14.53
N ARG A 180 -24.86 -13.78 -13.26
CA ARG A 180 -24.89 -12.49 -12.55
C ARG A 180 -23.55 -12.11 -11.91
N GLY A 181 -22.53 -12.98 -11.97
CA GLY A 181 -21.23 -12.77 -11.35
C GLY A 181 -21.19 -13.07 -9.84
N ASP A 182 -22.26 -13.62 -9.26
CA ASP A 182 -22.28 -14.09 -7.87
C ASP A 182 -21.65 -15.49 -7.76
N LEU A 183 -20.33 -15.52 -7.93
CA LEU A 183 -19.54 -16.75 -8.04
C LEU A 183 -19.57 -17.58 -6.75
N MET A 184 -19.64 -16.94 -5.58
CA MET A 184 -19.55 -17.64 -4.31
C MET A 184 -20.83 -18.41 -4.02
N ASN A 185 -22.00 -17.78 -4.21
CA ASN A 185 -23.27 -18.45 -4.06
C ASN A 185 -23.50 -19.47 -5.18
N ALA A 186 -23.16 -19.12 -6.44
CA ALA A 186 -23.21 -20.06 -7.55
C ALA A 186 -22.43 -21.35 -7.26
N TYR A 187 -21.18 -21.22 -6.78
CA TYR A 187 -20.35 -22.37 -6.39
C TYR A 187 -20.98 -23.20 -5.27
N THR A 188 -21.57 -22.54 -4.27
CA THR A 188 -22.20 -23.22 -3.13
C THR A 188 -23.40 -24.05 -3.58
N PHE A 189 -24.29 -23.47 -4.39
CA PHE A 189 -25.49 -24.16 -4.88
C PHE A 189 -25.16 -25.29 -5.86
N ILE A 190 -24.21 -25.09 -6.79
CA ILE A 190 -23.84 -26.14 -7.74
C ILE A 190 -23.14 -27.32 -7.06
N GLN A 191 -22.36 -27.06 -6.01
CA GLN A 191 -21.73 -28.12 -5.21
C GLN A 191 -22.79 -28.93 -4.47
N GLN A 192 -23.75 -28.26 -3.80
CA GLN A 192 -24.85 -28.96 -3.14
C GLN A 192 -25.71 -29.76 -4.12
N ALA A 193 -25.96 -29.21 -5.32
CA ALA A 193 -26.68 -29.92 -6.38
C ALA A 193 -25.91 -31.16 -6.88
N MET A 194 -24.57 -31.11 -6.92
CA MET A 194 -23.75 -32.27 -7.24
C MET A 194 -23.85 -33.34 -6.15
N ASP A 195 -23.71 -32.95 -4.88
CA ASP A 195 -23.76 -33.86 -3.74
C ASP A 195 -25.12 -34.57 -3.65
N ASP A 196 -26.21 -33.82 -3.85
CA ASP A 196 -27.56 -34.37 -3.88
C ASP A 196 -27.77 -35.30 -5.10
N ALA A 197 -27.22 -34.99 -6.27
CA ALA A 197 -27.27 -35.87 -7.44
C ALA A 197 -26.46 -37.16 -7.21
N ILE A 198 -25.34 -37.08 -6.49
CA ILE A 198 -24.53 -38.23 -6.04
C ILE A 198 -25.34 -39.09 -5.09
N PHE A 199 -25.89 -38.50 -4.04
CA PHE A 199 -26.70 -39.16 -3.02
C PHE A 199 -27.93 -39.86 -3.61
N TYR A 200 -28.67 -39.17 -4.49
CA TYR A 200 -29.88 -39.71 -5.11
C TYR A 200 -29.59 -40.78 -6.19
N GLY A 201 -28.35 -40.84 -6.70
CA GLY A 201 -27.99 -41.73 -7.80
C GLY A 201 -28.47 -41.26 -9.18
N ALA A 202 -28.83 -39.98 -9.32
CA ALA A 202 -29.38 -39.40 -10.55
C ALA A 202 -28.31 -39.23 -11.65
N ARG A 203 -28.13 -40.24 -12.50
CA ARG A 203 -27.04 -40.27 -13.51
C ARG A 203 -27.10 -39.10 -14.48
N GLN A 204 -28.28 -38.77 -14.99
CA GLN A 204 -28.47 -37.65 -15.91
C GLN A 204 -28.05 -36.32 -15.27
N ARG A 205 -28.47 -36.09 -14.02
CA ARG A 205 -28.16 -34.86 -13.29
C ARG A 205 -26.68 -34.75 -12.96
N LYS A 206 -26.00 -35.85 -12.62
CA LYS A 206 -24.54 -35.87 -12.45
C LYS A 206 -23.82 -35.38 -13.71
N VAL A 207 -24.29 -35.78 -14.89
CA VAL A 207 -23.70 -35.33 -16.16
C VAL A 207 -23.99 -33.85 -16.40
N GLN A 208 -25.22 -33.39 -16.17
CA GLN A 208 -25.61 -31.99 -16.36
C GLN A 208 -24.89 -31.04 -15.38
N VAL A 209 -24.90 -31.35 -14.08
CA VAL A 209 -24.19 -30.56 -13.07
C VAL A 209 -22.68 -30.67 -13.28
N GLY A 210 -22.19 -31.85 -13.70
CA GLY A 210 -20.77 -32.11 -13.94
C GLY A 210 -20.16 -31.35 -15.11
N SER A 211 -20.97 -30.89 -16.08
CA SER A 211 -20.48 -30.00 -17.15
C SER A 211 -20.37 -28.54 -16.71
N ILE A 212 -21.20 -28.12 -15.74
CA ILE A 212 -21.27 -26.72 -15.26
C ILE A 212 -20.33 -26.48 -14.06
N LEU A 213 -20.23 -27.45 -13.15
CA LEU A 213 -19.46 -27.34 -11.91
C LEU A 213 -17.99 -26.91 -12.14
N PRO A 214 -17.22 -27.51 -13.08
CA PRO A 214 -15.84 -27.10 -13.32
C PRO A 214 -15.72 -25.65 -13.79
N VAL A 215 -16.69 -25.15 -14.56
CA VAL A 215 -16.70 -23.77 -15.08
C VAL A 215 -16.86 -22.78 -13.92
N ILE A 216 -17.84 -23.02 -13.05
CA ILE A 216 -18.08 -22.17 -11.87
C ILE A 216 -16.90 -22.26 -10.89
N ALA A 217 -16.35 -23.46 -10.68
CA ALA A 217 -15.19 -23.67 -9.83
C ALA A 217 -13.96 -22.91 -10.34
N ALA A 218 -13.68 -22.98 -11.64
CA ALA A 218 -12.58 -22.26 -12.27
C ALA A 218 -12.75 -20.73 -12.15
N ALA A 219 -13.96 -20.22 -12.39
CA ALA A 219 -14.25 -18.80 -12.25
C ALA A 219 -14.07 -18.31 -10.80
N LYS A 220 -14.47 -19.10 -9.81
CA LYS A 220 -14.23 -18.80 -8.39
C LYS A 220 -12.75 -18.73 -8.06
N VAL A 221 -11.96 -19.72 -8.51
CA VAL A 221 -10.51 -19.74 -8.28
C VAL A 221 -9.86 -18.51 -8.90
N HIS A 222 -10.17 -18.21 -10.16
CA HIS A 222 -9.66 -17.03 -10.85
C HIS A 222 -9.99 -15.73 -10.10
N ASN A 223 -11.23 -15.57 -9.62
CA ASN A 223 -11.63 -14.39 -8.85
C ASN A 223 -10.84 -14.23 -7.55
N VAL A 224 -10.63 -15.32 -6.82
CA VAL A 224 -9.82 -15.32 -5.58
C VAL A 224 -8.36 -14.98 -5.88
N ASP A 225 -7.80 -15.53 -6.95
CA ASP A 225 -6.42 -15.24 -7.36
C ASP A 225 -6.23 -13.78 -7.80
N GLU A 226 -7.18 -13.19 -8.53
CA GLU A 226 -7.16 -11.77 -8.86
C GLU A 226 -7.21 -10.88 -7.61
N GLN A 227 -8.09 -11.21 -6.65
CA GLN A 227 -8.14 -10.49 -5.38
C GLN A 227 -6.81 -10.59 -4.64
N ARG A 228 -6.23 -11.79 -4.53
CA ARG A 228 -4.93 -12.02 -3.90
C ARG A 228 -3.82 -11.22 -4.58
N ARG A 229 -3.81 -11.16 -5.92
CA ARG A 229 -2.84 -10.39 -6.69
C ARG A 229 -2.95 -8.89 -6.41
N ARG A 230 -4.18 -8.33 -6.33
CA ARG A 230 -4.39 -6.92 -5.96
C ARG A 230 -3.84 -6.63 -4.55
N TRP A 231 -4.12 -7.51 -3.58
CA TRP A 231 -3.56 -7.39 -2.23
C TRP A 231 -2.04 -7.40 -2.20
N LEU A 232 -1.40 -8.29 -2.97
CA LEU A 232 0.06 -8.34 -3.08
C LEU A 232 0.65 -7.05 -3.68
N ILE A 233 0.00 -6.48 -4.70
CA ILE A 233 0.43 -5.20 -5.30
C ILE A 233 0.34 -4.08 -4.26
N TYR A 234 -0.79 -3.95 -3.55
CA TYR A 234 -0.95 -2.92 -2.52
C TYR A 234 0.02 -3.08 -1.36
N SER A 235 0.24 -4.30 -0.88
CA SER A 235 1.22 -4.57 0.18
C SER A 235 2.63 -4.21 -0.27
N THR A 236 3.02 -4.56 -1.50
CA THR A 236 4.33 -4.20 -2.05
C THR A 236 4.51 -2.68 -2.15
N ALA A 237 3.51 -1.96 -2.67
CA ALA A 237 3.54 -0.51 -2.77
C ALA A 237 3.65 0.16 -1.39
N LEU A 238 2.90 -0.32 -0.39
CA LEU A 238 2.97 0.17 0.98
C LEU A 238 4.36 -0.07 1.60
N THR A 239 4.96 -1.23 1.39
CA THR A 239 6.32 -1.54 1.88
C THR A 239 7.35 -0.61 1.25
N VAL A 240 7.29 -0.39 -0.07
CA VAL A 240 8.19 0.56 -0.76
C VAL A 240 8.03 1.97 -0.20
N LEU A 241 6.79 2.43 0.00
CA LEU A 241 6.52 3.74 0.58
C LEU A 241 7.07 3.87 2.01
N ALA A 242 6.91 2.84 2.84
CA ALA A 242 7.45 2.81 4.20
C ALA A 242 8.99 2.89 4.20
N ILE A 243 9.67 2.17 3.30
CA ILE A 243 11.12 2.24 3.15
C ILE A 243 11.55 3.65 2.74
N LEU A 244 10.86 4.28 1.79
CA LEU A 244 11.15 5.66 1.38
C LEU A 244 11.03 6.65 2.54
N VAL A 245 9.97 6.54 3.36
CA VAL A 245 9.79 7.37 4.55
C VAL A 245 10.96 7.20 5.52
N ILE A 246 11.41 5.97 5.77
CA ILE A 246 12.56 5.69 6.64
C ILE A 246 13.84 6.33 6.07
N VAL A 247 14.08 6.19 4.77
CA VAL A 247 15.24 6.80 4.10
C VAL A 247 15.22 8.32 4.25
N PHE A 248 14.09 8.98 3.99
CA PHE A 248 13.96 10.42 4.19
C PHE A 248 14.19 10.83 5.64
N ALA A 249 13.63 10.10 6.60
CA ALA A 249 13.85 10.38 8.02
C ALA A 249 15.34 10.30 8.40
N VAL A 250 16.06 9.28 7.93
CA VAL A 250 17.51 9.14 8.15
C VAL A 250 18.30 10.29 7.50
N VAL A 251 17.94 10.68 6.27
CA VAL A 251 18.59 11.80 5.58
C VAL A 251 18.35 13.11 6.31
N ILE A 252 17.11 13.40 6.72
CA ILE A 252 16.75 14.60 7.48
C ILE A 252 17.52 14.64 8.80
N TYR A 253 17.58 13.52 9.53
CA TYR A 253 18.32 13.43 10.78
C TYR A 253 19.81 13.77 10.59
N LYS A 254 20.46 13.19 9.56
CA LYS A 254 21.86 13.50 9.24
C LYS A 254 22.07 14.96 8.84
N GLN A 255 21.15 15.54 8.07
CA GLN A 255 21.21 16.95 7.69
C GLN A 255 21.09 17.88 8.90
N LEU A 256 20.16 17.58 9.83
CA LEU A 256 20.01 18.33 11.07
C LEU A 256 21.25 18.26 11.96
N GLU A 257 21.89 17.10 12.07
CA GLU A 257 23.13 16.96 12.84
C GLU A 257 24.27 17.77 12.21
N LYS A 258 24.41 17.73 10.88
CA LYS A 258 25.41 18.54 10.16
C LYS A 258 25.18 20.04 10.37
N LEU A 259 23.92 20.49 10.27
CA LEU A 259 23.54 21.89 10.48
C LEU A 259 23.95 22.37 11.88
N LYS A 260 23.63 21.59 12.92
CA LYS A 260 24.00 21.90 14.31
C LYS A 260 25.51 22.02 14.52
N ARG A 261 26.30 21.15 13.87
CA ARG A 261 27.77 21.22 13.95
C ARG A 261 28.31 22.50 13.29
N THR A 262 27.78 22.86 12.12
CA THR A 262 28.19 24.09 11.42
C THR A 262 27.80 25.34 12.21
N GLU A 263 26.61 25.37 12.80
CA GLU A 263 26.15 26.48 13.64
C GLU A 263 27.06 26.68 14.86
N LYS A 264 27.43 25.59 15.55
CA LYS A 264 28.35 25.66 16.69
C LYS A 264 29.72 26.22 16.30
N ALA A 265 30.30 25.73 15.20
CA ALA A 265 31.59 26.22 14.71
C ALA A 265 31.54 27.71 14.31
N LEU A 266 30.41 28.16 13.75
CA LEU A 266 30.19 29.56 13.40
C LEU A 266 30.08 30.46 14.64
N LEU A 267 29.39 29.98 15.67
CA LEU A 267 29.26 30.69 16.96
C LEU A 267 30.63 30.85 17.62
N GLU A 268 31.42 29.78 17.71
CA GLU A 268 32.78 29.82 18.26
C GLU A 268 33.64 30.84 17.48
N ALA A 269 33.67 30.76 16.15
CA ALA A 269 34.39 31.71 15.28
C ALA A 269 34.00 33.18 15.51
N ASN A 270 32.72 33.45 15.75
CA ASN A 270 32.24 34.81 16.03
C ASN A 270 32.70 35.30 17.41
N THR A 271 32.66 34.46 18.44
CA THR A 271 33.10 34.83 19.80
C THR A 271 34.58 35.24 19.83
N ILE A 272 35.45 34.49 19.16
CA ILE A 272 36.89 34.83 19.07
C ILE A 272 37.10 36.17 18.37
N LYS A 273 36.35 36.41 17.29
CA LYS A 273 36.44 37.66 16.53
C LYS A 273 36.00 38.86 17.38
N GLU A 274 34.96 38.72 18.19
CA GLU A 274 34.50 39.74 19.12
C GLU A 274 35.56 40.03 20.19
N GLU A 275 36.17 39.00 20.77
CA GLU A 275 37.23 39.17 21.77
C GLU A 275 38.48 39.86 21.19
N TYR A 276 38.86 39.53 19.96
CA TYR A 276 39.94 40.20 19.24
C TYR A 276 39.65 41.70 19.02
N ILE A 277 38.43 42.03 18.57
CA ILE A 277 38.01 43.42 18.38
C ILE A 277 38.08 44.18 19.71
N GLY A 278 37.61 43.57 20.81
CA GLY A 278 37.70 44.15 22.15
C GLY A 278 39.13 44.47 22.56
N TYR A 279 40.07 43.54 22.32
CA TYR A 279 41.48 43.77 22.62
C TYR A 279 42.08 44.92 21.79
N TYR A 280 41.78 44.95 20.48
CA TYR A 280 42.27 46.01 19.58
C TYR A 280 41.82 47.41 20.04
N PHE A 281 40.56 47.56 20.46
CA PHE A 281 40.08 48.83 21.00
C PHE A 281 40.77 49.21 22.31
N ASN A 282 41.04 48.24 23.20
CA ASN A 282 41.74 48.50 24.45
C ASN A 282 43.17 49.06 24.22
N ILE A 283 43.95 48.44 23.33
CA ILE A 283 45.30 48.93 22.98
C ILE A 283 45.23 50.36 22.43
N ASN A 284 44.31 50.61 21.48
CA ASN A 284 44.19 51.93 20.87
C ASN A 284 43.77 53.00 21.87
N SER A 285 42.90 52.65 22.83
CA SER A 285 42.50 53.56 23.91
C SER A 285 43.69 53.91 24.80
N GLU A 286 44.57 52.95 25.10
CA GLU A 286 45.79 53.20 25.87
C GLU A 286 46.75 54.13 25.13
N TYR A 287 46.97 53.91 23.82
CA TYR A 287 47.79 54.80 22.99
C TYR A 287 47.20 56.20 22.85
N LEU A 288 45.87 56.33 22.68
CA LEU A 288 45.20 57.63 22.67
C LEU A 288 45.45 58.38 23.99
N GLY A 289 45.37 57.67 25.12
CA GLY A 289 45.71 58.22 26.44
C GLY A 289 47.16 58.69 26.53
N LYS A 290 48.12 57.92 26.02
CA LYS A 290 49.54 58.32 25.96
C LYS A 290 49.75 59.59 25.11
N ILE A 291 49.10 59.68 23.94
CA ILE A 291 49.16 60.86 23.06
C ILE A 291 48.54 62.08 23.76
N GLU A 292 47.40 61.91 24.44
CA GLU A 292 46.76 63.00 25.18
C GLU A 292 47.64 63.51 26.34
N ALA A 293 48.27 62.59 27.08
CA ALA A 293 49.20 62.94 28.15
C ALA A 293 50.42 63.70 27.62
N PHE A 294 50.99 63.24 26.49
CA PHE A 294 52.08 63.94 25.81
C PHE A 294 51.66 65.34 25.36
N LYS A 295 50.50 65.46 24.70
CA LYS A 295 49.94 66.74 24.26
C LYS A 295 49.79 67.72 25.43
N LYS A 296 49.16 67.29 26.53
CA LYS A 296 48.98 68.11 27.74
C LYS A 296 50.32 68.55 28.34
N ALA A 297 51.31 67.65 28.38
CA ALA A 297 52.64 67.96 28.90
C ALA A 297 53.34 69.04 28.05
N VAL A 298 53.25 68.95 26.72
CA VAL A 298 53.81 69.95 25.80
C VAL A 298 53.06 71.28 25.91
N GLU A 299 51.72 71.27 25.88
CA GLU A 299 50.89 72.48 26.02
C GLU A 299 51.19 73.24 27.32
N MET A 300 51.35 72.53 28.44
CA MET A 300 51.69 73.14 29.73
C MET A 300 53.04 73.88 29.69
N LYS A 301 54.06 73.31 29.02
CA LYS A 301 55.38 73.95 28.89
C LYS A 301 55.36 75.14 27.93
N LEU A 302 54.56 75.08 26.88
CA LEU A 302 54.33 76.21 25.96
C LEU A 302 53.66 77.38 26.68
N ILE A 303 52.59 77.14 27.45
CA ILE A 303 51.86 78.17 28.19
C ILE A 303 52.75 78.83 29.25
N THR A 304 53.57 78.05 29.95
CA THR A 304 54.50 78.54 30.98
C THR A 304 55.78 79.17 30.41
N LYS A 305 55.90 79.29 29.09
CA LYS A 305 57.06 79.83 28.34
C LYS A 305 58.39 79.11 28.64
N LYS A 306 58.35 77.89 29.19
CA LYS A 306 59.53 77.07 29.47
C LYS A 306 59.89 76.24 28.24
N LEU A 307 60.31 76.91 27.17
CA LEU A 307 60.59 76.27 25.88
C LEU A 307 61.78 75.29 25.96
N GLU A 308 62.74 75.55 26.83
CA GLU A 308 63.88 74.65 27.05
C GLU A 308 63.45 73.30 27.64
N ASP A 309 62.40 73.29 28.48
CA ASP A 309 61.86 72.08 29.12
C ASP A 309 61.21 71.11 28.11
N ILE A 310 60.74 71.61 26.96
CA ILE A 310 60.11 70.78 25.92
C ILE A 310 61.10 69.76 25.37
N LYS A 311 62.40 70.12 25.29
CA LYS A 311 63.46 69.19 24.87
C LYS A 311 63.53 67.97 25.79
N PHE A 312 63.29 68.14 27.09
CA PHE A 312 63.28 67.02 28.04
C PHE A 312 62.06 66.12 27.86
N ILE A 313 60.88 66.68 27.58
CA ILE A 313 59.66 65.89 27.29
C ILE A 313 59.86 65.04 26.04
N VAL A 314 60.41 65.63 24.96
CA VAL A 314 60.67 64.93 23.71
C VAL A 314 61.76 63.88 23.88
N ASN A 315 62.87 64.21 24.57
CA ASN A 315 63.97 63.27 24.79
C ASN A 315 63.61 62.12 25.74
N ASN A 316 62.60 62.29 26.60
CA ASN A 316 62.09 61.23 27.46
C ASN A 316 61.21 60.21 26.71
N ILE A 317 60.80 60.50 25.47
CA ILE A 317 60.13 59.50 24.63
C ILE A 317 61.17 58.49 24.16
N ASN A 318 61.15 57.32 24.79
CA ASN A 318 61.95 56.19 24.35
C ASN A 318 61.16 55.37 23.34
N VAL A 319 61.33 55.70 22.05
CA VAL A 319 60.69 55.00 20.92
C VAL A 319 61.01 53.50 20.93
N LYS A 320 62.21 53.12 21.36
CA LYS A 320 62.62 51.71 21.45
C LYS A 320 61.79 50.97 22.50
N LYS A 321 61.57 51.57 23.67
CA LYS A 321 60.74 50.99 24.74
C LYS A 321 59.28 50.86 24.31
N GLU A 322 58.70 51.91 23.71
CA GLU A 322 57.31 51.88 23.19
C GLU A 322 57.10 50.77 22.15
N ARG A 323 58.13 50.48 21.36
CA ARG A 323 58.12 49.40 20.38
C ARG A 323 58.25 48.02 21.01
N GLU A 324 59.06 47.87 22.06
CA GLU A 324 59.13 46.64 22.85
C GLU A 324 57.77 46.35 23.51
N GLU A 325 57.08 47.37 24.04
CA GLU A 325 55.72 47.27 24.59
C GLU A 325 54.70 46.88 23.50
N LEU A 326 54.79 47.47 22.30
CA LEU A 326 53.96 47.09 21.15
C LEU A 326 54.14 45.60 20.81
N TYR A 327 55.39 45.13 20.74
CA TYR A 327 55.68 43.73 20.43
C TYR A 327 55.20 42.78 21.51
N PHE A 328 55.42 43.11 22.78
CA PHE A 328 54.93 42.29 23.89
C PHE A 328 53.40 42.20 23.89
N SER A 329 52.73 43.32 23.61
CA SER A 329 51.26 43.38 23.49
C SER A 329 50.77 42.53 22.31
N PHE A 330 51.37 42.70 21.14
CA PHE A 330 51.07 41.88 19.96
C PHE A 330 51.26 40.40 20.27
N ASP A 331 52.39 40.02 20.86
CA ASP A 331 52.71 38.62 21.15
C ASP A 331 51.66 37.99 22.08
N LYS A 332 51.27 38.72 23.13
CA LYS A 332 50.27 38.26 24.11
C LYS A 332 48.89 38.06 23.47
N VAL A 333 48.45 38.96 22.61
CA VAL A 333 47.16 38.83 21.89
C VAL A 333 47.20 37.66 20.95
N PHE A 334 48.25 37.64 20.14
CA PHE A 334 48.38 36.68 19.07
C PHE A 334 48.42 35.26 19.64
N LEU A 335 49.18 35.02 20.69
CA LEU A 335 49.23 33.71 21.36
C LEU A 335 47.96 33.38 22.15
N LYS A 336 47.14 34.37 22.53
CA LYS A 336 45.82 34.09 23.09
C LYS A 336 44.84 33.58 22.03
N LEU A 337 44.92 34.12 20.80
CA LEU A 337 44.11 33.69 19.67
C LEU A 337 44.64 32.39 19.03
N PHE A 338 45.95 32.19 19.06
CA PHE A 338 46.64 31.05 18.47
C PHE A 338 47.61 30.42 19.48
N PRO A 339 47.11 29.75 20.55
CA PRO A 339 47.94 29.24 21.64
C PRO A 339 48.93 28.18 21.17
N ASP A 340 48.54 27.36 20.20
CA ASP A 340 49.40 26.32 19.65
C ASP A 340 50.30 26.81 18.50
N PHE A 341 50.29 28.12 18.19
CA PHE A 341 51.03 28.64 17.04
C PHE A 341 52.50 28.24 17.05
N ILE A 342 53.20 28.44 18.16
CA ILE A 342 54.63 28.14 18.27
C ILE A 342 54.87 26.63 18.14
N THR A 343 54.01 25.82 18.77
CA THR A 343 54.10 24.35 18.73
C THR A 343 53.90 23.83 17.31
N VAL A 344 52.84 24.26 16.63
CA VAL A 344 52.54 23.86 15.24
C VAL A 344 53.60 24.43 14.29
N PHE A 345 54.03 25.67 14.48
CA PHE A 345 55.10 26.28 13.69
C PHE A 345 56.39 25.45 13.78
N ASN A 346 56.81 25.09 14.99
CA ASN A 346 58.00 24.27 15.21
C ASN A 346 57.86 22.84 14.66
N SER A 347 56.64 22.31 14.49
CA SER A 347 56.42 21.02 13.83
C SER A 347 56.81 21.01 12.34
N TYR A 348 56.94 22.19 11.72
CA TYR A 348 57.38 22.34 10.33
C TYR A 348 58.90 22.30 10.16
N PHE A 349 59.65 21.97 11.21
CA PHE A 349 61.11 21.94 11.25
C PHE A 349 61.60 20.64 11.88
N LYS A 350 62.80 20.21 11.47
CA LYS A 350 63.54 19.15 12.18
C LYS A 350 63.98 19.66 13.55
N GLU A 351 64.28 18.76 14.48
CA GLU A 351 64.55 19.14 15.88
C GLU A 351 65.70 20.14 16.00
N GLU A 352 66.73 19.99 15.18
CA GLU A 352 67.89 20.88 15.10
C GLU A 352 67.59 22.30 14.58
N ASP A 353 66.49 22.48 13.85
CA ASP A 353 66.10 23.75 13.21
C ASP A 353 64.87 24.41 13.88
N ARG A 354 64.34 23.84 14.95
CA ARG A 354 63.23 24.43 15.73
C ARG A 354 63.66 25.75 16.37
N ILE A 355 62.73 26.69 16.44
CA ILE A 355 62.95 27.97 17.12
C ILE A 355 62.89 27.75 18.64
N VAL A 356 63.99 28.06 19.31
CA VAL A 356 64.11 28.07 20.78
C VAL A 356 64.08 29.52 21.27
N LEU A 357 63.12 29.83 22.13
CA LEU A 357 62.95 31.17 22.72
C LEU A 357 63.91 31.37 23.90
N LYS A 358 64.38 32.61 24.07
CA LYS A 358 65.19 32.99 25.25
C LYS A 358 64.28 33.19 26.46
N GLU A 359 64.86 33.12 27.66
CA GLU A 359 64.14 33.36 28.91
C GLU A 359 63.42 34.72 28.88
N GLY A 360 62.12 34.70 29.18
CA GLY A 360 61.25 35.88 29.16
C GLY A 360 60.73 36.34 27.78
N GLN A 361 61.09 35.69 26.67
CA GLN A 361 60.55 36.02 25.34
C GLN A 361 59.27 35.24 25.03
N LEU A 362 58.21 35.94 24.62
CA LEU A 362 56.97 35.32 24.11
C LEU A 362 57.11 34.89 22.65
N MET A 363 57.68 35.76 21.80
CA MET A 363 58.06 35.43 20.43
C MET A 363 59.36 36.14 20.03
N ASN A 364 60.09 35.56 19.09
CA ASN A 364 61.21 36.22 18.41
C ASN A 364 60.74 36.92 17.12
N THR A 365 61.64 37.64 16.45
CA THR A 365 61.31 38.37 15.21
C THR A 365 60.80 37.46 14.10
N GLU A 366 61.33 36.25 13.95
CA GLU A 366 60.89 35.29 12.93
C GLU A 366 59.44 34.87 13.16
N LEU A 367 59.10 34.47 14.39
CA LEU A 367 57.74 34.11 14.78
C LEU A 367 56.78 35.29 14.57
N ARG A 368 57.19 36.52 14.89
CA ARG A 368 56.36 37.72 14.66
C ARG A 368 56.07 37.97 13.18
N ILE A 369 57.04 37.76 12.30
CA ILE A 369 56.83 37.89 10.84
C ILE A 369 55.73 36.93 10.39
N PHE A 370 55.80 35.67 10.79
CA PHE A 370 54.81 34.66 10.38
C PHE A 370 53.49 34.79 11.14
N ALA A 371 53.50 35.32 12.36
CA ALA A 371 52.28 35.71 13.08
C ALA A 371 51.54 36.84 12.36
N LEU A 372 52.24 37.86 11.85
CA LEU A 372 51.63 38.93 11.04
C LEU A 372 51.07 38.40 9.72
N ILE A 373 51.75 37.44 9.08
CA ILE A 373 51.23 36.74 7.90
C ILE A 373 49.96 35.95 8.27
N ARG A 374 49.95 35.25 9.42
CA ARG A 374 48.77 34.54 9.94
C ARG A 374 47.58 35.47 10.19
N MET A 375 47.85 36.71 10.58
CA MET A 375 46.85 37.77 10.76
C MET A 375 46.37 38.38 9.42
N GLY A 376 46.85 37.91 8.28
CA GLY A 376 46.45 38.37 6.94
C GLY A 376 47.28 39.55 6.40
N ILE A 377 48.37 39.92 7.07
CA ILE A 377 49.29 40.96 6.58
C ILE A 377 50.35 40.28 5.71
N HIS A 378 50.03 40.14 4.41
CA HIS A 378 50.93 39.50 3.43
C HIS A 378 51.95 40.45 2.82
N ASP A 379 51.69 41.76 2.91
CA ASP A 379 52.54 42.81 2.36
C ASP A 379 53.83 42.95 3.17
N THR A 380 54.95 42.65 2.52
CA THR A 380 56.28 42.66 3.16
C THR A 380 56.69 44.07 3.57
N GLU A 381 56.23 45.12 2.88
CA GLU A 381 56.49 46.51 3.28
C GLU A 381 55.76 46.87 4.57
N LYS A 382 54.52 46.41 4.73
CA LYS A 382 53.76 46.60 5.97
C LYS A 382 54.39 45.87 7.15
N ILE A 383 54.81 44.62 6.95
CA ILE A 383 55.52 43.85 7.99
C ILE A 383 56.82 44.58 8.39
N ALA A 384 57.60 45.04 7.41
CA ALA A 384 58.83 45.78 7.63
C ALA A 384 58.59 47.06 8.45
N LYS A 385 57.52 47.80 8.13
CA LYS A 385 57.12 49.01 8.87
C LYS A 385 56.67 48.71 10.30
N ILE A 386 55.89 47.65 10.52
CA ILE A 386 55.39 47.26 11.85
C ILE A 386 56.55 46.79 12.75
N LEU A 387 57.47 46.00 12.19
CA LEU A 387 58.62 45.46 12.92
C LEU A 387 59.85 46.36 12.91
N ASP A 388 59.76 47.55 12.31
CA ASP A 388 60.87 48.51 12.12
C ASP A 388 62.16 47.86 11.61
N TYR A 389 62.03 47.08 10.55
CA TYR A 389 63.16 46.52 9.83
C TYR A 389 63.16 47.00 8.39
N SER A 390 64.31 46.88 7.73
CA SER A 390 64.34 47.07 6.28
C SER A 390 63.56 45.95 5.58
N ILE A 391 62.99 46.26 4.41
CA ILE A 391 62.31 45.27 3.56
C ILE A 391 63.22 44.07 3.29
N ASN A 392 64.50 44.32 2.98
CA ASN A 392 65.51 43.28 2.75
C ASN A 392 65.71 42.38 3.97
N THR A 393 65.68 42.95 5.18
CA THR A 393 65.78 42.19 6.43
C THR A 393 64.60 41.22 6.58
N ILE A 394 63.37 41.67 6.30
CA ILE A 394 62.18 40.79 6.34
C ILE A 394 62.27 39.68 5.28
N TYR A 395 62.69 40.00 4.05
CA TYR A 395 62.92 38.99 3.01
C TYR A 395 63.94 37.93 3.45
N ASN A 396 65.04 38.35 4.05
CA ASN A 396 66.09 37.44 4.54
C ASN A 396 65.58 36.54 5.67
N TYR A 397 64.83 37.08 6.63
CA TYR A 397 64.20 36.27 7.68
C TYR A 397 63.22 35.25 7.09
N LYS A 398 62.34 35.67 6.16
CA LYS A 398 61.39 34.76 5.49
C LYS A 398 62.10 33.66 4.72
N ALA A 399 63.09 34.01 3.90
CA ALA A 399 63.84 33.05 3.09
C ALA A 399 64.60 32.04 3.97
N ARG A 400 65.27 32.52 5.01
CA ARG A 400 66.03 31.69 5.96
C ARG A 400 65.14 30.68 6.70
N VAL A 401 63.97 31.14 7.17
CA VAL A 401 63.04 30.25 7.87
C VAL A 401 62.45 29.24 6.88
N LYS A 402 62.00 29.68 5.71
CA LYS A 402 61.45 28.76 4.69
C LYS A 402 62.46 27.69 4.26
N SER A 403 63.72 28.06 4.03
CA SER A 403 64.77 27.12 3.61
C SER A 403 65.09 26.02 4.65
N LYS A 404 64.78 26.26 5.92
CA LYS A 404 64.98 25.29 7.03
C LYS A 404 63.75 24.41 7.27
N SER A 405 62.62 24.74 6.66
CA SER A 405 61.38 23.99 6.86
C SER A 405 61.39 22.67 6.09
N ILE A 406 60.70 21.66 6.65
CA ILE A 406 60.36 20.42 5.93
C ILE A 406 59.20 20.61 4.93
N VAL A 407 58.50 21.76 5.00
CA VAL A 407 57.39 22.10 4.10
C VAL A 407 57.94 22.82 2.85
N PRO A 408 57.47 22.49 1.63
CA PRO A 408 57.86 23.22 0.42
C PRO A 408 57.64 24.73 0.54
N ASN A 409 58.61 25.53 0.08
CA ASN A 409 58.62 26.99 0.24
C ASN A 409 57.35 27.68 -0.28
N GLU A 410 56.77 27.16 -1.36
CA GLU A 410 55.56 27.67 -2.01
C GLU A 410 54.32 27.44 -1.15
N LYS A 411 54.32 26.38 -0.32
CA LYS A 411 53.20 26.00 0.56
C LYS A 411 53.37 26.45 2.01
N PHE A 412 54.55 26.96 2.38
CA PHE A 412 54.85 27.32 3.77
C PHE A 412 53.87 28.36 4.32
N GLU A 413 53.65 29.47 3.61
CA GLU A 413 52.71 30.50 4.08
C GLU A 413 51.25 30.01 4.12
N GLN A 414 50.84 29.13 3.20
CA GLN A 414 49.53 28.48 3.26
C GLN A 414 49.39 27.63 4.52
N LYS A 415 50.43 26.86 4.87
CA LYS A 415 50.47 26.05 6.11
C LYS A 415 50.48 26.91 7.37
N ILE A 416 51.06 28.10 7.32
CA ILE A 416 50.92 29.09 8.40
C ILE A 416 49.46 29.51 8.53
N MET A 417 48.77 29.83 7.44
CA MET A 417 47.34 30.22 7.47
C MET A 417 46.42 29.13 8.01
N GLU A 418 46.78 27.86 7.84
CA GLU A 418 46.03 26.70 8.35
C GLU A 418 46.15 26.47 9.87
N ILE A 419 47.05 27.18 10.55
CA ILE A 419 47.17 27.09 12.02
C ILE A 419 45.86 27.56 12.65
N GLN A 420 45.21 26.68 13.39
CA GLN A 420 43.88 26.91 13.96
C GLN A 420 43.94 27.99 15.05
N THR A 421 42.91 28.84 15.06
CA THR A 421 42.60 29.68 16.22
C THR A 421 41.97 28.80 17.31
N VAL A 422 42.04 29.24 18.58
CA VAL A 422 41.13 28.73 19.64
C VAL A 422 39.70 28.82 19.16
#